data_AF-A0A9E8N6V4-F1
#
_entry.id   AF-A0A9E8N6V4-F1
#
_cell.length_a   1.000
_cell.length_b   1.000
_cell.length_c   1.000
_cell.angle_alpha   90.00
_cell.angle_beta   90.00
_cell.angle_gamma   90.00
#
_symmetry.space_group_name_H-M   'P 1'
#
loop_
_entity.id
_entity.type
_entity.pdbx_description
1 polymer ?
#
loop_
_entity_poly.entity_id
_entity_poly.type
_entity_poly.pdbx_seq_one_letter_code
_entity_poly.pdbx_strand_id
1 'polypeptide(L)'
;MKALSNSQKDFSSITAAEAELLTQQFHVIKDFFQTFTSREMMESVNTMIEGFLFDEGLENVSPEMRVHIANNLRLTTFLVSLEESYRKVSLLQGG
;
A
#
# COMPACT_ATOMS: atom_id res chain seq x y z
N MET A 1 -47.10 11.73 -8.00
CA MET A 1 -45.73 11.46 -7.48
C MET A 1 -45.16 10.31 -8.28
N LYS A 2 -44.23 10.58 -9.20
CA LYS A 2 -43.51 9.57 -10.00
C LYS A 2 -42.03 9.84 -9.83
N ALA A 3 -41.30 8.82 -9.36
CA ALA A 3 -39.90 8.49 -9.63
C ALA A 3 -39.21 7.92 -8.39
N LEU A 4 -39.29 6.61 -8.22
CA LEU A 4 -38.25 5.81 -7.58
C LEU A 4 -37.98 4.67 -8.55
N SER A 5 -37.19 4.95 -9.58
CA SER A 5 -36.70 3.96 -10.52
C SER A 5 -35.22 4.25 -10.80
N ASN A 6 -34.44 3.18 -10.77
CA ASN A 6 -33.05 3.06 -11.20
C ASN A 6 -31.97 3.57 -10.25
N SER A 7 -31.66 2.74 -9.26
CA SER A 7 -30.29 2.61 -8.74
C SER A 7 -29.77 1.17 -8.88
N GLN A 8 -30.12 0.50 -9.99
CA GLN A 8 -29.25 -0.54 -10.54
C GLN A 8 -28.23 0.19 -11.41
N LYS A 9 -27.10 0.58 -10.81
CA LYS A 9 -25.92 0.94 -11.59
C LYS A 9 -25.56 -0.28 -12.43
N ASP A 10 -25.59 -0.09 -13.74
CA ASP A 10 -24.97 -0.93 -14.74
C ASP A 10 -23.59 -1.40 -14.24
N PHE A 11 -23.47 -2.69 -13.91
CA PHE A 11 -22.26 -3.42 -14.24
C PHE A 11 -22.32 -3.63 -15.75
N SER A 12 -22.07 -2.54 -16.49
CA SER A 12 -21.88 -2.59 -17.93
C SER A 12 -20.93 -3.74 -18.22
N SER A 13 -21.36 -4.64 -19.09
CA SER A 13 -20.63 -5.83 -19.50
C SER A 13 -19.16 -5.49 -19.75
N ILE A 14 -18.26 -6.01 -18.93
CA ILE A 14 -16.81 -5.86 -19.15
C ILE A 14 -16.51 -6.46 -20.52
N THR A 15 -15.99 -5.65 -21.43
CA THR A 15 -15.59 -6.12 -22.76
C THR A 15 -14.41 -7.09 -22.63
N ALA A 16 -14.21 -7.97 -23.61
CA ALA A 16 -13.10 -8.93 -23.58
C ALA A 16 -11.73 -8.22 -23.44
N ALA A 17 -11.56 -7.05 -24.06
CA ALA A 17 -10.35 -6.23 -23.94
C ALA A 17 -10.15 -5.66 -22.53
N GLU A 18 -11.22 -5.22 -21.86
CA GLU A 18 -11.15 -4.76 -20.47
C GLU A 18 -10.86 -5.90 -19.51
N ALA A 19 -11.42 -7.09 -19.74
CA ALA A 19 -11.12 -8.29 -18.95
C ALA A 19 -9.64 -8.72 -19.09
N GLU A 20 -9.09 -8.63 -20.30
CA GLU A 20 -7.67 -8.90 -20.56
C GLU A 20 -6.78 -7.88 -19.86
N LEU A 21 -7.11 -6.59 -19.93
CA LEU A 21 -6.39 -5.53 -19.23
C LEU A 21 -6.42 -5.71 -17.71
N LEU A 22 -7.57 -6.11 -17.15
CA LEU A 22 -7.69 -6.41 -15.71
C LEU A 22 -6.84 -7.61 -15.32
N THR A 23 -6.78 -8.63 -16.17
CA THR A 23 -5.94 -9.82 -15.95
C THR A 23 -4.46 -9.44 -15.96
N GLN A 24 -4.03 -8.62 -16.91
CA GLN A 24 -2.65 -8.11 -16.97
C GLN A 24 -2.30 -7.29 -15.73
N GLN A 25 -3.18 -6.37 -15.31
CA GLN A 25 -2.98 -5.60 -14.07
C GLN A 25 -2.86 -6.50 -12.85
N PHE A 26 -3.73 -7.52 -12.74
CA PHE A 26 -3.66 -8.49 -11.66
C PHE A 26 -2.32 -9.22 -11.63
N HIS A 27 -1.80 -9.65 -12.78
CA HIS A 27 -0.50 -10.30 -12.86
C HIS A 27 0.63 -9.37 -12.40
N VAL A 28 0.66 -8.13 -12.87
CA VAL A 28 1.67 -7.15 -12.44
C VAL A 28 1.62 -6.91 -10.93
N ILE A 29 0.41 -6.74 -10.37
CA ILE A 29 0.21 -6.54 -8.93
C ILE A 29 0.68 -7.79 -8.16
N LYS A 30 0.27 -8.97 -8.61
CA LYS A 30 0.65 -10.24 -7.99
C LYS A 30 2.17 -10.42 -7.99
N ASP A 31 2.81 -10.23 -9.13
CA ASP A 31 4.24 -10.42 -9.29
C ASP A 31 5.03 -9.42 -8.42
N PHE A 32 4.55 -8.17 -8.32
CA PHE A 32 5.09 -7.17 -7.41
C PHE A 32 5.04 -7.63 -5.94
N PHE A 33 3.86 -8.05 -5.46
CA PHE A 33 3.68 -8.52 -4.08
C PHE A 33 4.33 -9.88 -3.79
N GLN A 34 4.69 -10.66 -4.81
CA GLN A 34 5.45 -11.90 -4.66
C GLN A 34 6.97 -11.66 -4.65
N THR A 35 7.43 -10.62 -5.32
CA THR A 35 8.86 -10.30 -5.45
C THR A 35 9.38 -9.56 -4.22
N PHE A 36 8.59 -8.66 -3.65
CA PHE A 36 8.99 -7.82 -2.53
C PHE A 36 8.23 -8.19 -1.25
N THR A 37 8.97 -8.36 -0.16
CA THR A 37 8.38 -8.52 1.17
C THR A 37 7.70 -7.23 1.62
N SER A 38 6.71 -7.35 2.52
CA SER A 38 6.04 -6.19 3.13
C SER A 38 7.04 -5.22 3.76
N ARG A 39 8.09 -5.75 4.39
CA ARG A 39 9.22 -4.97 4.89
C ARG A 39 9.91 -4.15 3.79
N GLU A 40 10.36 -4.77 2.71
CA GLU A 40 11.08 -4.09 1.63
C GLU A 40 10.24 -2.98 0.98
N MET A 41 8.94 -3.22 0.81
CA MET A 41 8.01 -2.19 0.32
C MET A 41 7.92 -1.00 1.28
N MET A 42 7.81 -1.26 2.58
CA MET A 42 7.77 -0.19 3.59
C MET A 42 9.07 0.59 3.69
N GLU A 43 10.22 -0.08 3.62
CA GLU A 43 11.54 0.56 3.62
C GLU A 43 11.72 1.48 2.41
N SER A 44 11.26 1.05 1.23
CA SER A 44 11.26 1.86 0.01
C SER A 44 10.39 3.11 0.15
N VAL A 45 9.15 2.96 0.63
CA VAL A 45 8.23 4.09 0.87
C VAL A 45 8.79 5.06 1.89
N ASN A 46 9.36 4.55 2.99
CA ASN A 46 9.98 5.41 4.00
C ASN A 46 11.14 6.21 3.42
N THR A 47 11.99 5.58 2.62
CA THR A 47 13.13 6.26 1.97
C THR A 47 12.67 7.39 1.06
N MET A 48 11.62 7.17 0.27
CA MET A 48 11.06 8.23 -0.60
C MET A 48 10.49 9.39 0.20
N ILE A 49 9.74 9.09 1.26
CA ILE A 49 9.11 10.13 2.09
C ILE A 49 10.18 10.86 2.91
N GLU A 50 11.17 10.18 3.49
CA GLU A 50 12.29 10.83 4.16
C GLU A 50 13.06 11.72 3.18
N GLY A 51 13.35 11.25 1.96
CA GLY A 51 13.99 12.07 0.92
C GLY A 51 13.22 13.36 0.61
N PHE A 52 11.89 13.26 0.47
CA PHE A 52 11.03 14.43 0.28
C PHE A 52 10.99 15.34 1.53
N LEU A 53 10.87 14.75 2.72
CA LEU A 53 10.83 15.47 3.99
C LEU A 53 12.13 16.15 4.34
N PHE A 54 13.27 15.80 3.73
CA PHE A 54 14.55 16.44 3.96
C PHE A 54 15.02 17.25 2.74
N ASP A 55 14.19 17.41 1.72
CA ASP A 55 14.45 18.33 0.61
C ASP A 55 14.37 19.79 1.10
N GLU A 56 15.31 20.61 0.60
CA GLU A 56 15.48 22.03 0.96
C GLU A 56 14.31 22.88 0.44
N GLY A 57 13.62 22.43 -0.62
CA GLY A 57 12.48 23.12 -1.22
C GLY A 57 11.13 22.89 -0.53
N LEU A 58 11.06 22.08 0.52
CA LEU A 58 9.80 21.76 1.17
C LEU A 58 9.36 22.90 2.11
N GLU A 59 8.44 23.73 1.63
CA GLU A 59 7.80 24.79 2.42
C GLU A 59 6.67 24.24 3.32
N ASN A 60 6.31 24.97 4.37
CA ASN A 60 5.18 24.67 5.27
C ASN A 60 5.29 23.39 6.13
N VAL A 61 6.45 22.74 6.18
CA VAL A 61 6.72 21.63 7.10
C VAL A 61 7.87 22.01 8.03
N SER A 62 7.54 22.23 9.31
CA SER A 62 8.54 22.57 10.33
C SER A 62 9.51 21.41 10.58
N PRO A 63 10.71 21.67 11.10
CA PRO A 63 11.65 20.61 11.49
C PRO A 63 11.03 19.57 12.43
N GLU A 64 10.22 20.00 13.41
CA GLU A 64 9.52 19.12 14.35
C GLU A 64 8.52 18.21 13.64
N MET A 65 7.77 18.75 12.66
CA MET A 65 6.86 17.96 11.84
C MET A 65 7.61 16.89 11.03
N ARG A 66 8.78 17.24 10.45
CA ARG A 66 9.63 16.28 9.71
C ARG A 66 10.05 15.12 10.61
N VAL A 67 10.53 15.41 11.82
CA VAL A 67 10.90 14.38 12.80
C VAL A 67 9.70 13.51 13.17
N HIS A 68 8.52 14.11 13.39
CA HIS A 68 7.32 13.38 13.75
C HIS A 68 6.86 12.42 12.65
N ILE A 69 6.88 12.87 11.39
CA ILE A 69 6.53 12.03 10.25
C ILE A 69 7.56 10.90 10.08
N ALA A 70 8.86 11.19 10.15
CA ALA A 70 9.91 10.18 10.07
C ALA A 70 9.76 9.10 11.17
N ASN A 71 9.38 9.50 12.39
CA ASN A 71 9.13 8.55 13.47
C ASN A 71 7.89 7.68 13.21
N ASN A 72 6.81 8.23 12.65
CA ASN A 72 5.62 7.45 12.27
C ASN A 72 5.93 6.43 11.16
N LEU A 73 6.79 6.79 10.22
CA LEU A 73 7.27 5.88 9.17
C LEU A 73 8.04 4.70 9.77
N ARG A 74 8.96 4.97 10.70
CA ARG A 74 9.73 3.95 11.42
C ARG A 74 8.84 3.03 12.25
N LEU A 75 7.85 3.60 12.94
CA LEU A 75 6.86 2.82 13.69
C LEU A 75 6.07 1.87 12.76
N THR A 76 5.69 2.34 11.58
CA THR A 76 4.96 1.51 10.61
C THR A 76 5.82 0.33 10.12
N THR A 77 7.09 0.55 9.78
CA THR A 77 8.03 -0.53 9.42
C THR A 77 8.24 -1.50 10.58
N PHE A 78 8.29 -1.00 11.81
CA PHE A 78 8.39 -1.84 13.00
C PHE A 78 7.19 -2.76 13.16
N LEU A 79 5.96 -2.24 13.00
CA LEU A 79 4.74 -3.04 13.07
C LEU A 79 4.69 -4.13 11.98
N VAL A 80 5.09 -3.80 10.74
CA VAL A 80 5.18 -4.78 9.65
C VAL A 80 6.22 -5.86 9.96
N SER A 81 7.39 -5.46 10.45
CA SER A 81 8.44 -6.39 10.87
C SER A 81 7.97 -7.32 12.00
N LEU A 82 7.16 -6.80 12.92
CA LEU A 82 6.60 -7.54 14.03
C LEU A 82 5.55 -8.56 13.53
N GLU A 83 4.65 -8.17 12.63
CA GLU A 83 3.67 -9.08 12.00
C GLU A 83 4.34 -10.24 11.27
N GLU A 84 5.37 -9.95 10.45
CA GLU A 84 6.14 -10.98 9.75
C GLU A 84 6.81 -11.95 10.75
N SER A 85 7.34 -11.41 11.85
CA SER A 85 7.99 -12.21 12.89
C SER A 85 6.98 -13.09 13.64
N TYR A 86 5.81 -12.55 14.00
CA TYR A 86 4.74 -13.34 14.62
C TYR A 86 4.24 -14.45 13.70
N ARG A 87 4.06 -14.16 12.40
CA ARG A 87 3.67 -15.16 11.41
C ARG A 87 4.70 -16.27 11.27
N LYS A 88 5.99 -15.94 11.30
CA LYS A 88 7.07 -16.95 11.28
C LYS A 88 7.04 -17.82 12.55
N VAL A 89 6.84 -17.23 13.72
CA VAL A 89 6.76 -17.97 14.99
C VAL A 89 5.52 -18.87 15.04
N SER A 90 4.36 -18.40 14.59
CA SER A 90 3.13 -19.21 14.59
C SER A 90 3.23 -20.43 13.68
N LEU A 91 3.94 -20.31 12.55
CA LEU A 91 4.22 -21.43 11.64
C LEU A 91 5.19 -22.46 12.24
N LEU A 92 6.06 -22.07 13.17
CA LEU A 92 7.00 -22.98 13.86
C LEU A 92 6.38 -23.71 15.05
N GLN A 93 5.22 -23.27 15.54
CA GLN A 93 4.54 -23.84 16.71
C GLN A 93 3.36 -24.75 16.36
N GLY A 94 3.10 -25.03 15.07
CA GLY A 94 1.96 -25.83 14.63
C GLY A 94 2.18 -26.57 13.31
N GLY A 95 3.02 -27.61 13.35
CA GLY A 95 3.01 -28.75 12.42
C GLY A 95 2.79 -30.04 13.19
#